data_AF-A0A967CYR7-F1
#
_entry.id   AF-A0A967CYR7-F1
#
_cell.length_a   1.000
_cell.length_b   1.000
_cell.length_c   1.000
_cell.angle_alpha   90.00
_cell.angle_beta   90.00
_cell.angle_gamma   90.00
#
_symmetry.space_group_name_H-M   'P 1'
#
loop_
_entity.id
_entity.type
_entity.pdbx_description
1 polymer ?
#
loop_
_entity_poly.entity_id
_entity_poly.type
_entity_poly.pdbx_seq_one_letter_code
_entity_poly.pdbx_strand_id
1 'polypeptide(L)'
;KTYDFLREINPPGNRESTGLVTRFGLGLSDGAPDFPVRVRLLTQTDIVKILGNSFLLDFDHQKAEFEGPDGAAIRKRLSELRAKAQPKPVGDLEQDDVLDLIEYFDTFFAGVTAELRTDYWREAIDLAPRLSGHDRARLWSVLWYDFDVLTLDRLGADSGDPLLVRPKQADGRSSPDARLPRSLVCALTAELNVAIDEKPWDFFDHTDLLDFPGARSRLKLANLDDVAKTKGVAEGANPLRELLLRGKVAYLFQRYSAERELSAILLCIPDGNQEVRDLSDMMTAWIDQTIGATPADRAKQKNALFLVLTKMDREFEQKAGETEESRRLRWSARLGNSLINNFRGEWPVNWNGKPFDNSFWLRNPTVIDERLMDYDGGRELGIAAGFAQRAGELRRHFVENDDVRRHFADPSRAWDEAFRANDGGVAYLVKSLIPVCDPAIKRAQVRGQLDVQVRRLVDRLAGFHSASDGDARAKKRDLVHTVLRGLATCIQQQLFGELVGALQITDTALRDIYFRIATARPSDEQVATNGKAGSSVAQSTGAAVDLGAIFADVFGDDAGRSAPPPSGVLEDRAERFAREAAEYWLENMRRVGADEKALS
;
A
#
# COMPACT_ATOMS: atom_id res chain seq x y z
N LYS A 1 -4.77 13.00 31.49
CA LYS A 1 -3.51 12.49 32.08
C LYS A 1 -2.54 12.31 30.93
N THR A 2 -1.33 12.85 31.05
CA THR A 2 -0.26 12.70 30.07
C THR A 2 0.55 11.45 30.40
N TYR A 3 1.04 10.75 29.39
CA TYR A 3 1.83 9.53 29.52
C TYR A 3 3.07 9.64 28.64
N ASP A 4 4.21 9.13 29.11
CA ASP A 4 5.41 8.99 28.30
C ASP A 4 5.26 7.78 27.37
N PHE A 5 5.23 8.03 26.06
CA PHE A 5 5.03 6.95 25.08
C PHE A 5 6.14 5.89 25.15
N LEU A 6 7.40 6.28 25.32
CA LEU A 6 8.53 5.34 25.30
C LEU A 6 8.74 4.64 26.65
N ARG A 7 8.23 5.19 27.76
CA ARG A 7 8.41 4.58 29.09
C ARG A 7 7.18 3.83 29.58
N GLU A 8 5.99 4.34 29.28
CA GLU A 8 4.72 3.83 29.83
C GLU A 8 3.89 3.05 28.80
N ILE A 9 4.00 3.37 27.50
CA ILE A 9 3.15 2.77 26.45
C ILE A 9 3.93 1.73 25.62
N ASN A 10 5.14 2.07 25.17
CA ASN A 10 6.01 1.25 24.32
C ASN A 10 7.44 1.17 24.89
N PRO A 11 7.63 0.53 26.07
CA PRO A 11 8.93 0.42 26.70
C PRO A 11 9.94 -0.41 25.89
N PRO A 12 11.22 0.00 25.84
CA PRO A 12 12.27 -0.71 25.13
C PRO A 12 12.49 -2.11 25.73
N GLY A 13 12.71 -3.11 24.87
CA GLY A 13 13.00 -4.50 25.28
C GLY A 13 11.82 -5.46 25.25
N ASN A 14 10.58 -4.96 25.12
CA ASN A 14 9.47 -5.81 24.70
C ASN A 14 9.55 -6.03 23.18
N ARG A 15 9.49 -7.29 22.72
CA ARG A 15 9.34 -7.60 21.29
C ARG A 15 8.14 -6.80 20.78
N GLU A 16 8.39 -5.83 19.87
CA GLU A 16 7.36 -5.01 19.24
C GLU A 16 6.19 -5.90 18.81
N SER A 17 5.10 -5.79 19.58
CA SER A 17 3.93 -6.68 19.52
C SER A 17 2.75 -6.02 18.83
N THR A 18 2.93 -4.82 18.31
CA THR A 18 1.85 -4.05 17.70
C THR A 18 1.86 -4.29 16.20
N GLY A 19 0.91 -5.07 15.71
CA GLY A 19 0.60 -5.15 14.28
C GLY A 19 -0.31 -4.00 13.83
N LEU A 20 -0.07 -2.77 14.31
CA LEU A 20 -0.91 -1.60 14.03
C LEU A 20 -0.04 -0.37 13.81
N VAL A 21 -0.57 0.61 13.07
CA VAL A 21 0.07 1.93 12.89
C VAL A 21 -0.28 2.81 14.08
N THR A 22 0.68 3.56 14.61
CA THR A 22 0.42 4.58 15.64
C THR A 22 0.53 5.96 15.02
N ARG A 23 -0.56 6.73 15.04
CA ARG A 23 -0.61 8.12 14.58
C ARG A 23 -0.47 9.07 15.75
N PHE A 24 0.53 9.94 15.68
CA PHE A 24 0.77 11.04 16.61
C PHE A 24 0.42 12.37 15.95
N GLY A 25 -0.41 13.17 16.60
CA GLY A 25 -0.84 14.44 16.05
C GLY A 25 -1.58 15.30 17.07
N LEU A 26 -1.75 16.58 16.75
CA LEU A 26 -2.49 17.51 17.60
C LEU A 26 -4.00 17.28 17.44
N GLY A 27 -4.75 17.29 18.55
CA GLY A 27 -6.21 17.21 18.52
C GLY A 27 -6.79 15.86 18.07
N LEU A 28 -6.00 14.79 18.06
CA LEU A 28 -6.46 13.45 17.67
C LEU A 28 -7.35 12.76 18.73
N SER A 29 -7.42 13.30 19.94
CA SER A 29 -8.21 12.72 21.03
C SER A 29 -9.70 12.96 20.82
N ASP A 30 -10.52 11.99 21.22
CA ASP A 30 -11.98 12.03 21.02
C ASP A 30 -12.71 12.91 22.06
N GLY A 31 -11.96 13.66 22.88
CA GLY A 31 -12.45 14.57 23.93
C GLY A 31 -13.17 13.89 25.11
N ALA A 32 -13.57 12.62 25.00
CA ALA A 32 -14.25 11.87 26.04
C ALA A 32 -13.25 11.31 27.09
N PRO A 33 -13.33 11.72 28.37
CA PRO A 33 -12.38 11.27 29.40
C PRO A 33 -12.35 9.75 29.60
N ASP A 34 -13.50 9.09 29.40
CA ASP A 34 -13.65 7.64 29.58
C ASP A 34 -13.14 6.83 28.37
N PHE A 35 -12.95 7.48 27.21
CA PHE A 35 -12.45 6.89 25.96
C PHE A 35 -11.37 7.78 25.34
N PRO A 36 -10.19 7.87 25.98
CA PRO A 36 -9.16 8.85 25.62
C PRO A 36 -8.45 8.52 24.30
N VAL A 37 -8.64 7.31 23.78
CA VAL A 37 -7.93 6.76 22.63
C VAL A 37 -8.93 6.41 21.53
N ARG A 38 -8.69 6.92 20.32
CA ARG A 38 -9.44 6.55 19.12
C ARG A 38 -8.65 5.53 18.33
N VAL A 39 -9.34 4.55 17.76
CA VAL A 39 -8.75 3.57 16.83
C VAL A 39 -9.48 3.61 15.49
N ARG A 40 -8.74 3.48 14.39
CA ARG A 40 -9.28 3.20 13.05
C ARG A 40 -9.34 1.68 12.88
N LEU A 41 -10.51 1.13 12.59
CA LEU A 41 -10.66 -0.29 12.34
C LEU A 41 -10.28 -0.64 10.89
N LEU A 42 -9.87 -1.89 10.70
CA LEU A 42 -9.79 -2.52 9.39
C LEU A 42 -11.20 -2.69 8.81
N THR A 43 -11.33 -2.52 7.50
CA THR A 43 -12.55 -2.88 6.78
C THR A 43 -12.66 -4.41 6.64
N GLN A 44 -13.82 -4.90 6.19
CA GLN A 44 -13.98 -6.33 5.90
C GLN A 44 -13.02 -6.79 4.78
N THR A 45 -12.82 -5.98 3.73
CA THR A 45 -11.91 -6.32 2.63
C THR A 45 -10.45 -6.22 3.04
N ASP A 46 -10.08 -5.32 3.95
CA ASP A 46 -8.72 -5.27 4.51
C ASP A 46 -8.35 -6.61 5.15
N ILE A 47 -9.28 -7.22 5.92
CA ILE A 47 -9.05 -8.52 6.55
C ILE A 47 -8.82 -9.59 5.48
N VAL A 48 -9.61 -9.60 4.41
CA VAL A 48 -9.44 -10.55 3.29
C VAL A 48 -8.09 -10.35 2.61
N LYS A 49 -7.68 -9.10 2.35
CA LYS A 49 -6.38 -8.75 1.76
C LYS A 49 -5.22 -9.19 2.66
N ILE A 50 -5.35 -9.03 3.98
CA ILE A 50 -4.35 -9.48 4.96
C ILE A 50 -4.23 -11.00 4.94
N LEU A 51 -5.35 -11.73 5.04
CA LEU A 51 -5.34 -13.19 5.07
C LEU A 51 -4.79 -13.79 3.77
N GLY A 52 -5.25 -13.28 2.62
CA GLY A 52 -4.72 -13.67 1.32
C GLY A 52 -3.23 -13.36 1.19
N ASN A 53 -2.78 -12.18 1.63
CA ASN A 53 -1.37 -11.80 1.62
C ASN A 53 -0.51 -12.75 2.48
N SER A 54 -0.94 -13.01 3.72
CA SER A 54 -0.27 -13.97 4.61
C SER A 54 -0.16 -15.33 3.95
N PHE A 55 -1.26 -15.90 3.46
CA PHE A 55 -1.25 -17.23 2.86
C PHE A 55 -0.40 -17.30 1.59
N LEU A 56 -0.60 -16.36 0.67
CA LEU A 56 0.05 -16.39 -0.64
C LEU A 56 1.55 -16.09 -0.57
N LEU A 57 2.02 -15.33 0.42
CA LEU A 57 3.43 -14.92 0.50
C LEU A 57 4.24 -15.66 1.57
N ASP A 58 3.62 -16.15 2.65
CA ASP A 58 4.35 -16.85 3.71
C ASP A 58 4.44 -18.36 3.49
N PHE A 59 3.65 -18.94 2.57
CA PHE A 59 3.78 -20.34 2.16
C PHE A 59 4.54 -20.48 0.83
N ASP A 60 5.28 -21.58 0.69
CA ASP A 60 5.95 -21.98 -0.55
C ASP A 60 5.01 -22.89 -1.35
N HIS A 61 4.26 -22.32 -2.29
CA HIS A 61 3.25 -23.03 -3.08
C HIS A 61 3.81 -24.11 -4.02
N GLN A 62 5.14 -24.20 -4.17
CA GLN A 62 5.77 -25.30 -4.91
C GLN A 62 6.04 -26.52 -4.03
N LYS A 63 6.19 -26.31 -2.72
CA LYS A 63 6.50 -27.36 -1.74
C LYS A 63 5.34 -27.65 -0.78
N ALA A 64 4.38 -26.75 -0.69
CA ALA A 64 3.28 -26.86 0.23
C ALA A 64 2.25 -27.86 -0.27
N GLU A 65 1.75 -28.69 0.65
CA GLU A 65 0.76 -29.75 0.37
C GLU A 65 -0.67 -29.19 0.27
N PHE A 66 -0.85 -27.92 -0.07
CA PHE A 66 -2.18 -27.31 -0.17
C PHE A 66 -2.72 -27.46 -1.59
N GLU A 67 -3.79 -28.23 -1.75
CA GLU A 67 -4.57 -28.27 -2.98
C GLU A 67 -5.63 -27.17 -2.95
N GLY A 68 -5.60 -26.29 -3.96
CA GLY A 68 -6.65 -25.31 -4.17
C GLY A 68 -7.99 -25.98 -4.54
N PRO A 69 -9.13 -25.36 -4.22
CA PRO A 69 -10.42 -25.89 -4.64
C PRO A 69 -10.54 -25.87 -6.17
N ASP A 70 -10.87 -27.01 -6.76
CA ASP A 70 -11.08 -27.09 -8.20
C ASP A 70 -12.34 -26.31 -8.65
N GLY A 71 -12.48 -26.13 -9.96
CA GLY A 71 -13.63 -25.42 -10.52
C GLY A 71 -14.99 -26.03 -10.16
N ALA A 72 -15.09 -27.34 -9.89
CA ALA A 72 -16.33 -27.97 -9.49
C ALA A 72 -16.68 -27.66 -8.03
N ALA A 73 -15.70 -27.69 -7.13
CA ALA A 73 -15.83 -27.30 -5.74
C ALA A 73 -16.22 -25.81 -5.62
N ILE A 74 -15.59 -24.93 -6.41
CA ILE A 74 -15.93 -23.51 -6.48
C ILE A 74 -17.39 -23.32 -6.93
N ARG A 75 -17.82 -23.93 -8.04
CA ARG A 75 -19.20 -23.82 -8.53
C ARG A 75 -20.23 -24.35 -7.53
N LYS A 76 -19.94 -25.48 -6.87
CA LYS A 76 -20.79 -26.03 -5.81
C LYS A 76 -20.96 -25.04 -4.66
N ARG A 77 -19.85 -24.44 -4.21
CA ARG A 77 -19.87 -23.42 -3.15
C ARG A 77 -20.69 -22.19 -3.54
N LEU A 78 -20.48 -21.66 -4.74
CA LEU A 78 -21.25 -20.51 -5.23
C LEU A 78 -22.75 -20.82 -5.27
N SER A 79 -23.14 -22.03 -5.69
CA SER A 79 -24.53 -22.48 -5.66
C SER A 79 -25.12 -22.49 -4.24
N GLU A 80 -24.38 -23.05 -3.27
CA GLU A 80 -24.81 -23.08 -1.87
C GLU A 80 -24.91 -21.67 -1.25
N LEU A 81 -23.98 -20.77 -1.58
CA LEU A 81 -24.00 -19.38 -1.12
C LEU A 81 -25.13 -18.59 -1.77
N ARG A 82 -25.42 -18.83 -3.06
CA ARG A 82 -26.56 -18.22 -3.76
C ARG A 82 -27.88 -18.53 -3.06
N ALA A 83 -28.05 -19.75 -2.56
CA ALA A 83 -29.24 -20.14 -1.80
C ALA A 83 -29.38 -19.40 -0.45
N LYS A 84 -28.29 -18.85 0.09
CA LYS A 84 -28.26 -18.08 1.35
C LYS A 84 -28.27 -16.57 1.15
N ALA A 85 -28.11 -16.10 -0.09
CA ALA A 85 -28.07 -14.69 -0.40
C ALA A 85 -29.40 -14.02 -0.07
N GLN A 86 -29.33 -12.92 0.69
CA GLN A 86 -30.50 -12.14 1.07
C GLN A 86 -31.04 -11.33 -0.13
N PRO A 87 -32.33 -10.93 -0.11
CA PRO A 87 -32.89 -10.07 -1.16
C PRO A 87 -32.28 -8.64 -1.17
N LYS A 88 -31.76 -8.20 -0.04
CA LYS A 88 -31.14 -6.88 0.14
C LYS A 88 -29.70 -7.05 0.67
N PRO A 89 -28.82 -6.06 0.42
CA PRO A 89 -27.48 -6.05 1.02
C PRO A 89 -27.50 -6.16 2.55
N VAL A 90 -26.47 -6.80 3.11
CA VAL A 90 -26.28 -7.08 4.53
C VAL A 90 -24.98 -6.40 4.99
N GLY A 91 -25.13 -5.34 5.79
CA GLY A 91 -24.01 -4.55 6.29
C GLY A 91 -23.57 -3.48 5.28
N ASP A 92 -22.27 -3.19 5.29
CA ASP A 92 -21.62 -2.08 4.59
C ASP A 92 -20.72 -2.51 3.43
N LEU A 93 -20.68 -3.80 3.08
CA LEU A 93 -19.91 -4.28 1.94
C LEU A 93 -20.69 -4.09 0.64
N GLU A 94 -20.14 -3.29 -0.26
CA GLU A 94 -20.70 -2.99 -1.57
C GLU A 94 -19.95 -3.71 -2.69
N GLN A 95 -20.44 -3.54 -3.92
CA GLN A 95 -19.87 -4.18 -5.10
C GLN A 95 -18.51 -3.59 -5.47
N ASP A 96 -18.33 -2.28 -5.24
CA ASP A 96 -17.08 -1.57 -5.47
C ASP A 96 -15.97 -2.05 -4.53
N ASP A 97 -16.31 -2.43 -3.28
CA ASP A 97 -15.34 -3.04 -2.36
C ASP A 97 -14.81 -4.38 -2.88
N VAL A 98 -15.67 -5.16 -3.54
CA VAL A 98 -15.27 -6.43 -4.17
C VAL A 98 -14.43 -6.18 -5.43
N LEU A 99 -14.70 -5.11 -6.19
CA LEU A 99 -13.85 -4.70 -7.31
C LEU A 99 -12.46 -4.29 -6.85
N ASP A 100 -12.34 -3.52 -5.78
CA ASP A 100 -11.05 -3.18 -5.15
C ASP A 100 -10.33 -4.44 -4.63
N LEU A 101 -11.07 -5.43 -4.14
CA LEU A 101 -10.50 -6.73 -3.78
C LEU A 101 -9.93 -7.45 -5.02
N ILE A 102 -10.67 -7.50 -6.13
CA ILE A 102 -10.21 -8.08 -7.39
C ILE A 102 -8.95 -7.37 -7.88
N GLU A 103 -8.95 -6.04 -7.90
CA GLU A 103 -7.80 -5.24 -8.34
C GLU A 103 -6.57 -5.53 -7.48
N TYR A 104 -6.74 -5.62 -6.16
CA TYR A 104 -5.65 -6.00 -5.26
C TYR A 104 -5.10 -7.40 -5.59
N PHE A 105 -5.96 -8.41 -5.73
CA PHE A 105 -5.50 -9.76 -6.03
C PHE A 105 -4.91 -9.91 -7.44
N ASP A 106 -5.41 -9.18 -8.42
CA ASP A 106 -4.84 -9.13 -9.76
C ASP A 106 -3.49 -8.44 -9.75
N THR A 107 -3.35 -7.32 -9.02
CA THR A 107 -2.11 -6.55 -8.97
C THR A 107 -0.99 -7.33 -8.28
N PHE A 108 -1.29 -7.98 -7.15
CA PHE A 108 -0.26 -8.62 -6.33
C PHE A 108 -0.15 -10.14 -6.55
N PHE A 109 -1.17 -10.79 -7.11
CA PHE A 109 -1.26 -12.26 -7.17
C PHE A 109 -1.83 -12.80 -8.50
N ALA A 110 -1.72 -12.06 -9.60
CA ALA A 110 -2.26 -12.44 -10.93
C ALA A 110 -2.00 -13.89 -11.35
N GLY A 111 -0.80 -14.41 -11.08
CA GLY A 111 -0.41 -15.78 -11.44
C GLY A 111 -1.14 -16.85 -10.66
N VAL A 112 -1.59 -16.56 -9.44
CA VAL A 112 -2.24 -17.52 -8.54
C VAL A 112 -3.76 -17.45 -8.65
N THR A 113 -4.32 -16.26 -8.89
CA THR A 113 -5.78 -16.04 -8.92
C THR A 113 -6.37 -16.12 -10.33
N ALA A 114 -5.58 -16.45 -11.35
CA ALA A 114 -6.01 -16.50 -12.75
C ALA A 114 -7.22 -17.42 -12.98
N GLU A 115 -7.32 -18.54 -12.25
CA GLU A 115 -8.43 -19.48 -12.36
C GLU A 115 -9.74 -18.95 -11.75
N LEU A 116 -9.63 -18.03 -10.79
CA LEU A 116 -10.78 -17.37 -10.15
C LEU A 116 -11.42 -16.31 -11.05
N ARG A 117 -10.74 -15.94 -12.14
CA ARG A 117 -11.21 -14.90 -13.05
C ARG A 117 -12.50 -15.29 -13.76
N THR A 118 -12.76 -16.55 -14.09
CA THR A 118 -13.95 -16.88 -14.91
C THR A 118 -15.28 -16.66 -14.18
N ASP A 119 -15.66 -17.56 -13.29
CA ASP A 119 -17.01 -17.57 -12.69
C ASP A 119 -17.01 -17.00 -11.27
N TYR A 120 -15.92 -17.18 -10.53
CA TYR A 120 -15.89 -16.85 -9.10
C TYR A 120 -16.01 -15.35 -8.84
N TRP A 121 -15.16 -14.52 -9.45
CA TRP A 121 -15.19 -13.08 -9.20
C TRP A 121 -16.47 -12.42 -9.69
N ARG A 122 -17.00 -12.91 -10.82
CA ARG A 122 -18.29 -12.46 -11.36
C ARG A 122 -19.42 -12.68 -10.37
N GLU A 123 -19.51 -13.89 -9.81
CA GLU A 123 -20.54 -14.20 -8.83
C GLU A 123 -20.30 -13.52 -7.47
N ALA A 124 -19.04 -13.42 -7.04
CA ALA A 124 -18.68 -12.82 -5.76
C ALA A 124 -19.15 -11.35 -5.65
N ILE A 125 -19.08 -10.58 -6.73
CA ILE A 125 -19.55 -9.19 -6.78
C ILE A 125 -21.04 -9.06 -6.47
N ASP A 126 -21.86 -9.98 -6.98
CA ASP A 126 -23.31 -9.95 -6.75
C ASP A 126 -23.74 -10.65 -5.47
N LEU A 127 -22.96 -11.64 -5.00
CA LEU A 127 -23.27 -12.42 -3.82
C LEU A 127 -22.78 -11.76 -2.53
N ALA A 128 -21.52 -11.32 -2.47
CA ALA A 128 -20.90 -10.89 -1.22
C ALA A 128 -21.67 -9.79 -0.46
N PRO A 129 -22.22 -8.75 -1.12
CA PRO A 129 -23.03 -7.73 -0.44
C PRO A 129 -24.27 -8.31 0.23
N ARG A 130 -24.80 -9.43 -0.28
CA ARG A 130 -26.06 -10.05 0.18
C ARG A 130 -25.84 -11.25 1.11
N LEU A 131 -24.60 -11.57 1.46
CA LEU A 131 -24.26 -12.68 2.35
C LEU A 131 -24.04 -12.20 3.79
N SER A 132 -24.27 -13.10 4.76
CA SER A 132 -23.88 -12.89 6.15
C SER A 132 -22.35 -12.85 6.28
N GLY A 133 -21.81 -12.29 7.37
CA GLY A 133 -20.36 -12.28 7.62
C GLY A 133 -19.73 -13.69 7.60
N HIS A 134 -20.43 -14.68 8.15
CA HIS A 134 -19.99 -16.07 8.12
C HIS A 134 -19.98 -16.64 6.70
N ASP A 135 -21.03 -16.40 5.91
CA ASP A 135 -21.09 -16.86 4.53
C ASP A 135 -20.10 -16.10 3.61
N ARG A 136 -19.79 -14.83 3.91
CA ARG A 136 -18.70 -14.09 3.27
C ARG A 136 -17.34 -14.71 3.57
N ALA A 137 -17.05 -15.08 4.82
CA ALA A 137 -15.80 -15.77 5.15
C ALA A 137 -15.65 -17.08 4.33
N ARG A 138 -16.74 -17.82 4.17
CA ARG A 138 -16.78 -19.02 3.30
C ARG A 138 -16.62 -18.69 1.81
N LEU A 139 -17.16 -17.57 1.34
CA LEU A 139 -16.95 -17.10 -0.03
C LEU A 139 -15.45 -16.85 -0.26
N TRP A 140 -14.82 -16.10 0.65
CA TRP A 140 -13.42 -15.68 0.55
C TRP A 140 -12.40 -16.79 0.78
N SER A 141 -12.80 -17.91 1.40
CA SER A 141 -11.86 -19.00 1.71
C SER A 141 -11.19 -19.64 0.51
N VAL A 142 -11.77 -19.47 -0.68
CA VAL A 142 -11.16 -19.86 -1.95
C VAL A 142 -9.78 -19.19 -2.15
N LEU A 143 -9.61 -17.95 -1.68
CA LEU A 143 -8.39 -17.14 -1.87
C LEU A 143 -7.18 -17.66 -1.09
N TRP A 144 -7.41 -18.53 -0.11
CA TRP A 144 -6.38 -19.21 0.67
C TRP A 144 -6.60 -20.72 0.71
N TYR A 145 -7.14 -21.26 -0.38
CA TYR A 145 -7.29 -22.70 -0.60
C TYR A 145 -8.05 -23.46 0.50
N ASP A 146 -9.11 -22.84 1.03
CA ASP A 146 -9.91 -23.41 2.11
C ASP A 146 -9.15 -23.76 3.38
N PHE A 147 -7.96 -23.20 3.51
CA PHE A 147 -7.20 -23.26 4.73
C PHE A 147 -8.04 -22.73 5.88
N ASP A 148 -8.19 -23.55 6.91
CA ASP A 148 -9.15 -23.29 7.97
C ASP A 148 -8.70 -22.13 8.86
N VAL A 149 -9.11 -20.92 8.47
CA VAL A 149 -8.90 -19.70 9.26
C VAL A 149 -9.81 -19.64 10.48
N LEU A 150 -10.79 -20.56 10.66
CA LEU A 150 -11.58 -20.65 11.89
C LEU A 150 -10.72 -21.09 13.09
N THR A 151 -9.49 -21.54 12.85
CA THR A 151 -8.48 -21.64 13.90
C THR A 151 -8.09 -20.28 14.52
N LEU A 152 -8.42 -19.15 13.86
CA LEU A 152 -8.45 -17.80 14.45
C LEU A 152 -9.59 -17.60 15.46
N ASP A 153 -10.55 -18.52 15.62
CA ASP A 153 -11.56 -18.44 16.69
C ASP A 153 -10.92 -18.47 18.09
N ARG A 154 -9.67 -18.95 18.19
CA ARG A 154 -8.86 -18.84 19.41
C ARG A 154 -8.30 -17.43 19.65
N LEU A 155 -8.29 -16.57 18.63
CA LEU A 155 -7.84 -15.19 18.68
C LEU A 155 -8.95 -14.35 19.34
N GLY A 156 -8.76 -13.99 20.61
CA GLY A 156 -9.82 -13.44 21.45
C GLY A 156 -10.38 -14.41 22.49
N ALA A 157 -9.88 -15.65 22.55
CA ALA A 157 -10.20 -16.59 23.64
C ALA A 157 -9.53 -16.23 24.98
N ASP A 158 -8.82 -15.10 25.03
CA ASP A 158 -8.19 -14.51 26.21
C ASP A 158 -9.29 -13.94 27.14
N SER A 159 -10.02 -14.83 27.81
CA SER A 159 -11.17 -14.50 28.66
C SER A 159 -10.86 -13.57 29.85
N GLY A 160 -9.60 -13.20 30.09
CA GLY A 160 -9.15 -12.41 31.24
C GLY A 160 -8.85 -10.93 31.00
N ASP A 161 -8.86 -10.41 29.77
CA ASP A 161 -8.44 -9.01 29.49
C ASP A 161 -9.35 -8.28 28.47
N PRO A 162 -10.61 -8.00 28.84
CA PRO A 162 -11.53 -7.26 27.98
C PRO A 162 -11.29 -5.75 28.03
N LEU A 163 -11.28 -5.11 26.86
CA LEU A 163 -11.33 -3.65 26.72
C LEU A 163 -12.78 -3.18 26.58
N LEU A 164 -13.11 -2.08 27.26
CA LEU A 164 -14.34 -1.35 27.01
C LEU A 164 -14.14 -0.49 25.75
N VAL A 165 -15.00 -0.65 24.76
CA VAL A 165 -14.95 0.08 23.49
C VAL A 165 -16.27 0.78 23.22
N ARG A 166 -16.20 1.93 22.56
CA ARG A 166 -17.37 2.70 22.08
C ARG A 166 -17.35 2.72 20.55
N PRO A 167 -18.15 1.88 19.87
CA PRO A 167 -18.18 1.88 18.42
C PRO A 167 -18.77 3.19 17.90
N LYS A 168 -18.12 3.79 16.90
CA LYS A 168 -18.63 4.96 16.19
C LYS A 168 -18.96 4.60 14.75
N GLN A 169 -20.13 5.02 14.29
CA GLN A 169 -20.58 4.89 12.91
C GLN A 169 -19.93 5.96 12.04
N ALA A 170 -19.95 5.76 10.72
CA ALA A 170 -19.37 6.70 9.75
C ALA A 170 -19.99 8.10 9.82
N ASP A 171 -21.26 8.21 10.25
CA ASP A 171 -21.95 9.49 10.47
C ASP A 171 -21.66 10.15 11.84
N GLY A 172 -20.74 9.58 12.62
CA GLY A 172 -20.32 10.07 13.92
C GLY A 172 -21.20 9.63 15.10
N ARG A 173 -22.31 8.92 14.85
CA ARG A 173 -23.15 8.39 15.93
C ARG A 173 -22.43 7.28 16.69
N SER A 174 -22.60 7.28 18.01
CA SER A 174 -22.08 6.21 18.86
C SER A 174 -23.11 5.09 19.00
N SER A 175 -22.64 3.85 18.88
CA SER A 175 -23.39 2.65 19.26
C SER A 175 -23.18 2.36 20.75
N PRO A 176 -24.00 1.47 21.36
CA PRO A 176 -23.79 1.05 22.75
C PRO A 176 -22.36 0.54 23.00
N ASP A 177 -21.82 0.88 24.17
CA ASP A 177 -20.51 0.43 24.59
C ASP A 177 -20.46 -1.11 24.66
N ALA A 178 -19.34 -1.69 24.24
CA ALA A 178 -19.13 -3.14 24.21
C ALA A 178 -17.85 -3.51 24.94
N ARG A 179 -17.80 -4.72 25.50
CA ARG A 179 -16.57 -5.31 26.05
C ARG A 179 -16.05 -6.35 25.08
N LEU A 180 -14.86 -6.12 24.54
CA LEU A 180 -14.22 -7.02 23.58
C LEU A 180 -12.86 -7.47 24.09
N PRO A 181 -12.41 -8.70 23.81
CA PRO A 181 -11.06 -9.14 24.14
C PRO A 181 -10.00 -8.20 23.53
N ARG A 182 -8.96 -7.85 24.30
CA ARG A 182 -7.88 -6.97 23.82
C ARG A 182 -7.26 -7.47 22.52
N SER A 183 -6.98 -8.77 22.43
CA SER A 183 -6.39 -9.37 21.22
C SER A 183 -7.26 -9.20 19.98
N LEU A 184 -8.59 -9.30 20.12
CA LEU A 184 -9.52 -9.04 19.03
C LEU A 184 -9.50 -7.57 18.61
N VAL A 185 -9.53 -6.65 19.57
CA VAL A 185 -9.40 -5.20 19.28
C VAL A 185 -8.09 -4.92 18.56
N CYS A 186 -6.96 -5.44 19.05
CA CYS A 186 -5.66 -5.29 18.42
C CYS A 186 -5.61 -5.89 17.00
N ALA A 187 -6.24 -7.05 16.79
CA ALA A 187 -6.30 -7.70 15.48
C ALA A 187 -7.10 -6.86 14.47
N LEU A 188 -8.22 -6.28 14.89
CA LEU A 188 -9.10 -5.48 14.03
C LEU A 188 -8.67 -4.02 13.88
N THR A 189 -7.74 -3.53 14.72
CA THR A 189 -7.28 -2.13 14.67
C THR A 189 -6.25 -1.92 13.56
N ALA A 190 -6.53 -1.05 12.60
CA ALA A 190 -5.56 -0.61 11.61
C ALA A 190 -4.62 0.48 12.16
N GLU A 191 -5.21 1.43 12.89
CA GLU A 191 -4.52 2.62 13.39
C GLU A 191 -4.92 2.94 14.83
N LEU A 192 -3.94 3.36 15.63
CA LEU A 192 -4.11 3.93 16.96
C LEU A 192 -3.82 5.43 16.91
N ASN A 193 -4.74 6.26 17.36
CA ASN A 193 -4.56 7.70 17.40
C ASN A 193 -4.15 8.17 18.79
N VAL A 194 -2.96 8.75 18.88
CA VAL A 194 -2.37 9.28 20.10
C VAL A 194 -2.23 10.79 19.95
N ALA A 195 -2.98 11.54 20.77
CA ALA A 195 -2.82 12.98 20.83
C ALA A 195 -1.48 13.32 21.50
N ILE A 196 -0.66 14.13 20.85
CA ILE A 196 0.54 14.69 21.49
C ILE A 196 0.15 15.89 22.36
N ASP A 197 0.70 15.94 23.57
CA ASP A 197 0.39 17.00 24.56
C ASP A 197 1.14 18.30 24.26
N GLU A 198 2.36 18.18 23.73
CA GLU A 198 3.22 19.29 23.38
C GLU A 198 3.40 19.40 21.86
N LYS A 199 3.53 20.62 21.36
CA LYS A 199 3.88 20.91 19.96
C LYS A 199 5.39 21.20 19.87
N PRO A 200 6.24 20.21 19.57
CA PRO A 200 7.69 20.42 19.55
C PRO A 200 8.15 21.23 18.33
N TRP A 201 7.43 21.16 17.21
CA TRP A 201 7.72 21.91 15.97
C TRP A 201 6.44 22.35 15.28
N ASP A 202 6.47 23.50 14.58
CA ASP A 202 5.29 24.11 13.97
C ASP A 202 4.65 23.29 12.84
N PHE A 203 5.40 22.38 12.19
CA PHE A 203 4.82 21.54 11.13
C PHE A 203 3.75 20.56 11.65
N PHE A 204 3.69 20.31 12.96
CA PHE A 204 2.63 19.52 13.59
C PHE A 204 1.25 20.21 13.56
N ASP A 205 1.17 21.50 13.22
CA ASP A 205 -0.12 22.16 13.00
C ASP A 205 -0.89 21.56 11.81
N HIS A 206 -0.22 20.79 10.96
CA HIS A 206 -0.80 20.26 9.72
C HIS A 206 -0.20 18.92 9.27
N THR A 207 0.67 18.31 10.07
CA THR A 207 1.34 17.03 9.76
C THR A 207 1.26 16.11 10.97
N ASP A 208 0.82 14.88 10.75
CA ASP A 208 0.88 13.82 11.74
C ASP A 208 2.17 13.00 11.55
N LEU A 209 2.68 12.43 12.64
CA LEU A 209 3.75 11.43 12.60
C LEU A 209 3.12 10.04 12.67
N LEU A 210 3.45 9.18 11.71
CA LEU A 210 3.02 7.79 11.68
C LEU A 210 4.18 6.88 12.04
N ASP A 211 4.00 6.09 13.09
CA ASP A 211 4.91 5.01 13.45
C ASP A 211 4.36 3.69 12.90
N PHE A 212 5.14 3.08 12.00
CA PHE A 212 4.79 1.83 11.35
C PHE A 212 5.42 0.66 12.10
N PRO A 213 4.68 -0.45 12.26
CA PRO A 213 5.24 -1.63 12.87
C PRO A 213 6.39 -2.18 12.04
N GLY A 214 7.44 -2.66 12.71
CA GLY A 214 8.64 -3.18 12.06
C GLY A 214 8.33 -4.24 11.00
N ALA A 215 8.85 -4.04 9.78
CA ALA A 215 8.68 -4.97 8.67
C ALA A 215 9.27 -6.35 9.00
N ARG A 216 8.71 -7.39 8.41
CA ARG A 216 9.08 -8.79 8.71
C ARG A 216 9.30 -9.58 7.43
N SER A 217 10.36 -10.37 7.39
CA SER A 217 10.62 -11.31 6.30
C SER A 217 9.58 -12.42 6.23
N ARG A 218 9.30 -12.91 5.03
CA ARG A 218 8.38 -14.04 4.80
C ARG A 218 8.97 -15.37 5.27
N LEU A 219 8.10 -16.25 5.76
CA LEU A 219 8.51 -17.53 6.36
C LEU A 219 8.83 -18.63 5.34
N LYS A 220 8.17 -18.64 4.16
CA LYS A 220 8.32 -19.66 3.10
C LYS A 220 8.12 -21.10 3.60
N LEU A 221 6.95 -21.30 4.22
CA LEU A 221 6.55 -22.53 4.89
C LEU A 221 6.04 -23.58 3.89
N ALA A 222 6.34 -24.85 4.15
CA ALA A 222 5.66 -25.96 3.46
C ALA A 222 4.33 -26.31 4.17
N ASN A 223 4.29 -26.24 5.50
CA ASN A 223 3.09 -26.48 6.30
C ASN A 223 3.05 -25.54 7.54
N LEU A 224 1.90 -25.51 8.22
CA LEU A 224 1.67 -24.68 9.42
C LEU A 224 2.59 -24.99 10.60
N ASP A 225 2.91 -26.27 10.81
CA ASP A 225 3.67 -26.73 11.97
C ASP A 225 5.13 -26.25 11.92
N ASP A 226 5.61 -25.87 10.73
CA ASP A 226 6.95 -25.33 10.53
C ASP A 226 7.11 -23.89 11.03
N VAL A 227 6.01 -23.16 11.29
CA VAL A 227 6.09 -21.80 11.84
C VAL A 227 6.80 -21.81 13.19
N ALA A 228 6.47 -22.75 14.06
CA ALA A 228 7.06 -22.87 15.39
C ALA A 228 8.58 -23.19 15.33
N LYS A 229 9.05 -23.74 14.21
CA LYS A 229 10.47 -24.10 13.98
C LYS A 229 11.27 -22.95 13.34
N THR A 230 10.62 -21.86 12.94
CA THR A 230 11.26 -20.80 12.15
C THR A 230 11.96 -19.77 13.03
N LYS A 231 13.18 -19.39 12.62
CA LYS A 231 13.99 -18.38 13.31
C LYS A 231 13.25 -17.03 13.34
N GLY A 232 13.14 -16.42 14.52
CA GLY A 232 12.43 -15.14 14.70
C GLY A 232 10.97 -15.27 15.15
N VAL A 233 10.45 -16.48 15.32
CA VAL A 233 9.18 -16.77 16.00
C VAL A 233 9.45 -17.05 17.49
N ALA A 234 8.57 -16.58 18.38
CA ALA A 234 8.71 -16.87 19.81
C ALA A 234 8.37 -18.34 20.11
N GLU A 235 9.11 -18.97 21.01
CA GLU A 235 8.85 -20.36 21.44
C GLU A 235 7.42 -20.46 22.04
N GLY A 236 6.62 -21.39 21.53
CA GLY A 236 5.21 -21.54 21.91
C GLY A 236 4.25 -20.50 21.31
N ALA A 237 4.71 -19.62 20.40
CA ALA A 237 3.83 -18.68 19.71
C ALA A 237 2.80 -19.41 18.85
N ASN A 238 1.58 -18.89 18.83
CA ASN A 238 0.55 -19.36 17.91
C ASN A 238 0.99 -19.08 16.45
N PRO A 239 1.14 -20.11 15.60
CA PRO A 239 1.52 -19.96 14.19
C PRO A 239 0.67 -18.96 13.40
N LEU A 240 -0.64 -18.94 13.67
CA LEU A 240 -1.59 -18.08 12.97
C LEU A 240 -1.44 -16.62 13.37
N ARG A 241 -1.12 -16.36 14.65
CA ARG A 241 -0.79 -15.00 15.11
C ARG A 241 0.41 -14.46 14.34
N GLU A 242 1.43 -15.29 14.12
CA GLU A 242 2.63 -14.88 13.38
C GLU A 242 2.33 -14.60 11.90
N LEU A 243 1.53 -15.44 11.26
CA LEU A 243 1.08 -15.25 9.88
C LEU A 243 0.22 -13.98 9.73
N LEU A 244 -0.78 -13.81 10.60
CA LEU A 244 -1.66 -12.64 10.61
C LEU A 244 -0.85 -11.36 10.82
N LEU A 245 0.09 -11.38 11.77
CA LEU A 245 0.95 -10.22 12.05
C LEU A 245 1.80 -9.83 10.83
N ARG A 246 2.42 -10.79 10.13
CA ARG A 246 3.22 -10.51 8.93
C ARG A 246 2.38 -9.93 7.79
N GLY A 247 1.24 -10.56 7.48
CA GLY A 247 0.34 -10.06 6.45
C GLY A 247 -0.22 -8.69 6.79
N LYS A 248 -0.58 -8.45 8.06
CA LYS A 248 -1.10 -7.17 8.52
C LYS A 248 -0.05 -6.05 8.43
N VAL A 249 1.17 -6.28 8.89
CA VAL A 249 2.27 -5.30 8.78
C VAL A 249 2.53 -4.93 7.32
N ALA A 250 2.62 -5.93 6.43
CA ALA A 250 2.83 -5.69 5.01
C ALA A 250 1.67 -4.91 4.36
N TYR A 251 0.44 -5.35 4.65
CA TYR A 251 -0.77 -4.73 4.11
C TYR A 251 -0.96 -3.28 4.59
N LEU A 252 -0.70 -2.97 5.86
CA LEU A 252 -0.84 -1.61 6.38
C LEU A 252 0.09 -0.64 5.63
N PHE A 253 1.34 -1.00 5.35
CA PHE A 253 2.22 -0.14 4.56
C PHE A 253 1.69 0.08 3.13
N GLN A 254 1.21 -1.00 2.48
CA GLN A 254 0.60 -0.92 1.15
C GLN A 254 -0.63 -0.01 1.12
N ARG A 255 -1.52 -0.18 2.11
CA ARG A 255 -2.75 0.61 2.26
C ARG A 255 -2.45 2.09 2.38
N TYR A 256 -1.57 2.50 3.30
CA TYR A 256 -1.26 3.92 3.51
C TYR A 256 -0.52 4.55 2.31
N SER A 257 0.26 3.74 1.58
CA SER A 257 0.88 4.16 0.32
C SER A 257 -0.18 4.39 -0.77
N ALA A 258 -1.11 3.44 -0.95
CA ALA A 258 -2.18 3.50 -1.95
C ALA A 258 -3.21 4.61 -1.66
N GLU A 259 -3.60 4.78 -0.39
CA GLU A 259 -4.45 5.87 0.10
C GLU A 259 -3.71 7.23 0.08
N ARG A 260 -2.40 7.23 -0.20
CA ARG A 260 -1.54 8.41 -0.28
C ARG A 260 -1.48 9.18 1.04
N GLU A 261 -1.63 8.49 2.16
CA GLU A 261 -1.48 9.09 3.49
C GLU A 261 -0.01 9.35 3.84
N LEU A 262 0.93 8.72 3.13
CA LEU A 262 2.37 8.97 3.26
C LEU A 262 2.82 10.14 2.39
N SER A 263 3.34 11.19 3.03
CA SER A 263 3.89 12.37 2.32
C SER A 263 5.41 12.43 2.36
N ALA A 264 6.02 11.92 3.42
CA ALA A 264 7.47 11.74 3.57
C ALA A 264 7.74 10.46 4.38
N ILE A 265 8.89 9.83 4.16
CA ILE A 265 9.32 8.63 4.88
C ILE A 265 10.66 8.88 5.55
N LEU A 266 10.69 8.60 6.86
CA LEU A 266 11.91 8.41 7.63
C LEU A 266 12.28 6.93 7.64
N LEU A 267 13.24 6.55 6.79
CA LEU A 267 13.74 5.18 6.71
C LEU A 267 14.82 4.98 7.77
N CYS A 268 14.40 4.57 8.97
CA CYS A 268 15.28 4.35 10.12
C CYS A 268 15.98 2.99 10.03
N ILE A 269 17.31 2.98 9.85
CA ILE A 269 18.10 1.75 9.74
C ILE A 269 19.11 1.66 10.90
N PRO A 270 18.94 0.68 11.82
CA PRO A 270 19.86 0.48 12.95
C PRO A 270 21.18 -0.16 12.51
N ASP A 271 22.16 -0.25 13.41
CA ASP A 271 23.40 -0.99 13.19
C ASP A 271 23.12 -2.48 12.93
N GLY A 272 23.89 -3.09 12.02
CA GLY A 272 23.80 -4.52 11.70
C GLY A 272 23.31 -4.81 10.28
N ASN A 273 22.96 -6.08 10.04
CA ASN A 273 22.47 -6.53 8.74
C ASN A 273 20.96 -6.31 8.64
N GLN A 274 20.49 -5.97 7.44
CA GLN A 274 19.06 -5.88 7.19
C GLN A 274 18.44 -7.28 7.19
N GLU A 275 17.48 -7.50 8.09
CA GLU A 275 16.80 -8.78 8.24
C GLU A 275 15.54 -8.89 7.38
N VAL A 276 15.06 -7.76 6.84
CA VAL A 276 13.85 -7.67 6.01
C VAL A 276 14.22 -7.69 4.52
N ARG A 277 13.97 -8.82 3.86
CA ARG A 277 14.30 -9.00 2.43
C ARG A 277 13.47 -8.11 1.51
N ASP A 278 12.18 -7.96 1.81
CA ASP A 278 11.21 -7.30 0.93
C ASP A 278 11.23 -5.76 1.07
N LEU A 279 12.00 -5.21 2.01
CA LEU A 279 12.05 -3.77 2.27
C LEU A 279 12.51 -2.97 1.04
N SER A 280 13.42 -3.55 0.25
CA SER A 280 13.92 -2.94 -0.98
C SER A 280 12.78 -2.60 -1.94
N ASP A 281 11.95 -3.60 -2.25
CA ASP A 281 10.91 -3.48 -3.26
C ASP A 281 9.76 -2.60 -2.75
N MET A 282 9.44 -2.69 -1.45
CA MET A 282 8.48 -1.79 -0.80
C MET A 282 8.87 -0.32 -0.95
N MET A 283 10.14 0.00 -0.71
CA MET A 283 10.62 1.38 -0.81
C MET A 283 10.68 1.85 -2.27
N THR A 284 11.15 1.02 -3.19
CA THR A 284 11.17 1.34 -4.62
C THR A 284 9.77 1.61 -5.16
N ALA A 285 8.79 0.76 -4.85
CA ALA A 285 7.40 0.98 -5.26
C ALA A 285 6.83 2.30 -4.74
N TRP A 286 7.07 2.64 -3.47
CA TRP A 286 6.63 3.91 -2.90
C TRP A 286 7.32 5.12 -3.56
N ILE A 287 8.64 5.04 -3.81
CA ILE A 287 9.40 6.10 -4.50
C ILE A 287 8.81 6.33 -5.89
N ASP A 288 8.61 5.26 -6.66
CA ASP A 288 8.14 5.34 -8.03
C ASP A 288 6.74 5.95 -8.12
N GLN A 289 5.86 5.56 -7.20
CA GLN A 289 4.47 6.04 -7.14
C GLN A 289 4.36 7.48 -6.60
N THR A 290 5.17 7.84 -5.61
CA THR A 290 4.98 9.09 -4.83
C THR A 290 5.90 10.22 -5.30
N ILE A 291 7.15 9.90 -5.62
CA ILE A 291 8.18 10.88 -5.98
C ILE A 291 8.45 10.86 -7.48
N GLY A 292 8.59 9.66 -8.07
CA GLY A 292 8.75 9.44 -9.50
C GLY A 292 9.62 8.23 -9.83
N ALA A 293 9.22 7.48 -10.86
CA ALA A 293 9.92 6.27 -11.30
C ALA A 293 11.29 6.54 -11.93
N THR A 294 11.44 7.69 -12.60
CA THR A 294 12.69 8.06 -13.27
C THR A 294 13.46 9.15 -12.52
N PRO A 295 14.80 9.24 -12.68
CA PRO A 295 15.57 10.34 -12.11
C PRO A 295 15.06 11.73 -12.54
N ALA A 296 14.56 11.84 -13.77
CA ALA A 296 14.01 13.09 -14.31
C ALA A 296 12.69 13.47 -13.64
N ASP A 297 11.87 12.50 -13.24
CA ASP A 297 10.63 12.76 -12.49
C ASP A 297 10.94 13.13 -11.04
N ARG A 298 11.85 12.41 -10.40
CA ARG A 298 12.31 12.73 -9.03
C ARG A 298 12.93 14.13 -8.94
N ALA A 299 13.62 14.58 -10.00
CA ALA A 299 14.18 15.94 -10.07
C ALA A 299 13.12 17.06 -10.01
N LYS A 300 11.85 16.77 -10.33
CA LYS A 300 10.75 17.76 -10.32
C LYS A 300 10.15 17.96 -8.93
N GLN A 301 10.44 17.06 -7.98
CA GLN A 301 9.86 17.03 -6.65
C GLN A 301 10.94 17.31 -5.59
N LYS A 302 10.51 17.78 -4.42
CA LYS A 302 11.40 17.79 -3.25
C LYS A 302 11.63 16.35 -2.78
N ASN A 303 12.85 16.05 -2.32
CA ASN A 303 13.14 14.73 -1.77
C ASN A 303 12.43 14.55 -0.44
N ALA A 304 11.46 13.62 -0.41
CA ALA A 304 10.67 13.29 0.76
C ALA A 304 11.09 11.94 1.40
N LEU A 305 12.18 11.33 0.92
CA LEU A 305 12.78 10.14 1.51
C LEU A 305 14.02 10.52 2.30
N PHE A 306 14.08 10.14 3.58
CA PHE A 306 15.19 10.41 4.47
C PHE A 306 15.76 9.09 4.96
N LEU A 307 17.04 8.83 4.67
CA LEU A 307 17.73 7.69 5.27
C LEU A 307 18.25 8.12 6.64
N VAL A 308 17.73 7.52 7.71
CA VAL A 308 18.15 7.83 9.08
C VAL A 308 18.94 6.65 9.62
N LEU A 309 20.27 6.80 9.66
CA LEU A 309 21.16 5.81 10.25
C LEU A 309 21.12 5.96 11.77
N THR A 310 20.33 5.13 12.42
CA THR A 310 20.12 5.17 13.88
C THR A 310 21.20 4.37 14.61
N LYS A 311 21.21 4.47 15.95
CA LYS A 311 22.16 3.79 16.83
C LYS A 311 23.62 4.12 16.52
N MET A 312 23.88 5.38 16.14
CA MET A 312 25.23 5.86 15.86
C MET A 312 26.20 5.62 17.04
N ASP A 313 25.71 5.67 18.29
CA ASP A 313 26.49 5.37 19.49
C ASP A 313 27.26 4.04 19.40
N ARG A 314 26.62 3.02 18.82
CA ARG A 314 27.19 1.66 18.71
C ARG A 314 28.33 1.57 17.69
N GLU A 315 28.42 2.53 16.78
CA GLU A 315 29.56 2.66 15.86
C GLU A 315 30.87 3.02 16.59
N PHE A 316 30.83 3.36 17.87
CA PHE A 316 32.01 3.73 18.65
C PHE A 316 32.49 2.63 19.60
N GLU A 317 31.73 1.54 19.73
CA GLU A 317 32.11 0.35 20.50
C GLU A 317 33.44 -0.23 19.96
N GLN A 318 34.41 -0.43 20.85
CA GLN A 318 35.71 -1.02 20.50
C GLN A 318 35.60 -2.53 20.38
N LYS A 319 36.04 -3.06 19.24
CA LYS A 319 36.22 -4.51 19.03
C LYS A 319 37.67 -4.90 19.30
N ALA A 320 37.88 -6.06 19.90
CA ALA A 320 39.23 -6.60 20.12
C ALA A 320 39.95 -6.76 18.77
N GLY A 321 41.15 -6.18 18.65
CA GLY A 321 41.95 -6.23 17.42
C GLY A 321 41.59 -5.17 16.36
N GLU A 322 40.82 -4.13 16.68
CA GLU A 322 40.50 -3.03 15.76
C GLU A 322 41.77 -2.31 15.26
N THR A 323 42.01 -2.35 13.94
CA THR A 323 43.12 -1.64 13.26
C THR A 323 42.66 -0.30 12.71
N GLU A 324 43.61 0.58 12.36
CA GLU A 324 43.29 1.85 11.69
C GLU A 324 42.56 1.65 10.36
N GLU A 325 42.99 0.68 9.56
CA GLU A 325 42.31 0.32 8.32
C GLU A 325 40.86 -0.11 8.56
N SER A 326 40.60 -0.94 9.57
CA SER A 326 39.22 -1.33 9.91
C SER A 326 38.37 -0.14 10.39
N ARG A 327 38.96 0.84 11.08
CA ARG A 327 38.25 2.07 11.47
C ARG A 327 37.88 2.90 10.25
N ARG A 328 38.76 2.97 9.25
CA ARG A 328 38.51 3.69 7.99
C ARG A 328 37.42 3.01 7.14
N LEU A 329 37.46 1.67 7.04
CA LEU A 329 36.50 0.90 6.25
C LEU A 329 35.12 0.76 6.91
N ARG A 330 34.98 1.07 8.22
CA ARG A 330 33.73 0.91 8.95
C ARG A 330 32.57 1.67 8.31
N TRP A 331 32.83 2.86 7.77
CA TRP A 331 31.80 3.72 7.20
C TRP A 331 31.27 3.18 5.87
N SER A 332 32.17 2.67 5.02
CA SER A 332 31.79 1.94 3.81
C SER A 332 31.02 0.66 4.16
N ALA A 333 31.43 -0.09 5.17
CA ALA A 333 30.69 -1.27 5.63
C ALA A 333 29.28 -0.89 6.13
N ARG A 334 29.17 0.20 6.89
CA ARG A 334 27.91 0.72 7.42
C ARG A 334 26.96 1.18 6.32
N LEU A 335 27.43 1.94 5.32
CA LEU A 335 26.62 2.35 4.16
C LEU A 335 26.32 1.17 3.23
N GLY A 336 27.25 0.25 3.04
CA GLY A 336 27.05 -1.01 2.34
C GLY A 336 25.86 -1.77 2.89
N ASN A 337 25.86 -1.98 4.21
CA ASN A 337 24.83 -2.71 4.93
C ASN A 337 23.55 -1.90 5.24
N SER A 338 23.47 -0.62 4.86
CA SER A 338 22.29 0.20 5.15
C SER A 338 21.63 0.77 3.90
N LEU A 339 22.36 0.88 2.79
CA LEU A 339 21.87 1.48 1.56
C LEU A 339 22.30 0.68 0.33
N ILE A 340 23.61 0.61 0.09
CA ILE A 340 24.18 0.23 -1.21
C ILE A 340 23.88 -1.22 -1.57
N ASN A 341 24.00 -2.16 -0.63
CA ASN A 341 23.83 -3.58 -0.90
C ASN A 341 22.40 -4.08 -0.63
N ASN A 342 21.61 -3.31 0.12
CA ASN A 342 20.29 -3.75 0.57
C ASN A 342 19.15 -3.26 -0.31
N PHE A 343 19.32 -2.12 -0.98
CA PHE A 343 18.30 -1.54 -1.83
C PHE A 343 18.66 -1.76 -3.30
N ARG A 344 17.83 -2.57 -3.96
CA ARG A 344 17.88 -2.82 -5.40
C ARG A 344 17.15 -1.69 -6.11
N GLY A 345 17.58 -1.42 -7.34
CA GLY A 345 17.02 -0.36 -8.18
C GLY A 345 17.99 0.79 -8.41
N GLU A 346 17.58 1.73 -9.26
CA GLU A 346 18.43 2.84 -9.69
C GLU A 346 18.55 3.94 -8.62
N TRP A 347 17.53 4.11 -7.77
CA TRP A 347 17.41 5.29 -6.91
C TRP A 347 18.58 5.51 -5.92
N PRO A 348 19.26 4.49 -5.34
CA PRO A 348 20.40 4.74 -4.45
C PRO A 348 21.59 5.33 -5.20
N VAL A 349 21.84 4.85 -6.43
CA VAL A 349 22.99 5.24 -7.25
C VAL A 349 22.71 6.43 -8.16
N ASN A 350 21.45 6.65 -8.54
CA ASN A 350 21.00 7.73 -9.39
C ASN A 350 19.57 8.18 -8.99
N TRP A 351 19.51 9.08 -8.01
CA TRP A 351 18.28 9.68 -7.54
C TRP A 351 17.72 10.69 -8.55
N ASN A 352 18.53 11.63 -9.01
CA ASN A 352 18.12 12.71 -9.91
C ASN A 352 19.28 13.21 -10.81
N GLY A 353 20.08 12.27 -11.34
CA GLY A 353 21.34 12.55 -12.03
C GLY A 353 22.57 12.47 -11.13
N LYS A 354 22.38 12.21 -9.84
CA LYS A 354 23.42 11.97 -8.84
C LYS A 354 22.97 10.89 -7.84
N PRO A 355 23.88 10.25 -7.09
CA PRO A 355 23.52 9.33 -6.01
C PRO A 355 22.59 9.95 -4.97
N PHE A 356 21.79 9.11 -4.31
CA PHE A 356 20.94 9.54 -3.21
C PHE A 356 21.79 9.99 -2.02
N ASP A 357 21.60 11.24 -1.57
CA ASP A 357 22.44 11.88 -0.56
C ASP A 357 21.67 12.47 0.64
N ASN A 358 20.37 12.18 0.76
CA ASN A 358 19.53 12.67 1.85
C ASN A 358 19.60 11.76 3.09
N SER A 359 20.82 11.56 3.59
CA SER A 359 21.14 10.68 4.72
C SER A 359 21.53 11.45 5.97
N PHE A 360 21.11 10.95 7.13
CA PHE A 360 21.29 11.57 8.43
C PHE A 360 21.78 10.56 9.46
N TRP A 361 22.58 11.04 10.40
CA TRP A 361 22.96 10.30 11.59
C TRP A 361 22.01 10.63 12.74
N LEU A 362 21.64 9.59 13.50
CA LEU A 362 20.86 9.76 14.72
C LEU A 362 21.47 8.98 15.88
N ARG A 363 21.75 9.73 16.94
CA ARG A 363 22.26 9.26 18.22
C ARG A 363 21.14 9.32 19.26
N ASN A 364 21.19 8.52 20.32
CA ASN A 364 20.22 8.62 21.40
C ASN A 364 20.82 9.22 22.68
N PRO A 365 20.64 10.52 22.95
CA PRO A 365 21.16 11.17 24.16
C PRO A 365 20.61 10.61 25.48
N THR A 366 19.50 9.85 25.46
CA THR A 366 18.94 9.26 26.68
C THR A 366 19.64 7.97 27.10
N VAL A 367 20.47 7.39 26.23
CA VAL A 367 21.30 6.22 26.55
C VAL A 367 22.65 6.74 27.03
N ILE A 368 22.86 6.66 28.35
CA ILE A 368 24.09 7.17 28.96
C ILE A 368 25.28 6.29 28.57
N ASP A 369 26.23 6.88 27.85
CA ASP A 369 27.54 6.31 27.57
C ASP A 369 28.64 7.32 27.92
N GLU A 370 29.14 7.23 29.16
CA GLU A 370 30.21 8.08 29.72
C GLU A 370 31.54 7.92 28.96
N ARG A 371 31.68 6.90 28.11
CA ARG A 371 32.85 6.75 27.25
C ARG A 371 32.80 7.71 26.06
N LEU A 372 31.61 8.17 25.64
CA LEU A 372 31.43 9.01 24.46
C LEU A 372 31.19 10.48 24.83
N MET A 373 30.39 10.73 25.85
CA MET A 373 29.96 12.08 26.27
C MET A 373 30.20 12.28 27.76
N ASP A 374 30.52 13.51 28.17
CA ASP A 374 30.49 13.92 29.57
C ASP A 374 29.06 14.32 29.97
N TYR A 375 28.67 14.02 31.21
CA TYR A 375 27.31 14.26 31.72
C TYR A 375 27.32 15.07 33.02
N ASP A 376 26.29 15.90 33.20
CA ASP A 376 25.93 16.51 34.49
C ASP A 376 24.43 16.35 34.72
N GLY A 377 24.05 15.78 35.87
CA GLY A 377 22.65 15.50 36.20
C GLY A 377 21.91 14.66 35.15
N GLY A 378 22.62 13.77 34.43
CA GLY A 378 22.06 12.95 33.35
C GLY A 378 21.84 13.69 32.03
N ARG A 379 22.35 14.92 31.88
CA ARG A 379 22.36 15.69 30.63
C ARG A 379 23.76 15.75 30.06
N GLU A 380 23.86 15.71 28.74
CA GLU A 380 25.14 15.78 28.06
C GLU A 380 25.72 17.19 28.09
N LEU A 381 27.01 17.28 28.40
CA LEU A 381 27.80 18.52 28.35
C LEU A 381 28.57 18.64 27.02
N GLY A 382 29.02 17.51 26.47
CA GLY A 382 29.83 17.46 25.26
C GLY A 382 30.58 16.14 25.13
N ILE A 383 31.44 16.03 24.11
CA ILE A 383 32.26 14.84 23.89
C ILE A 383 33.22 14.62 25.06
N ALA A 384 33.27 13.40 25.59
CA ALA A 384 34.12 13.05 26.71
C ALA A 384 35.60 13.29 26.40
N ALA A 385 36.34 13.88 27.35
CA ALA A 385 37.75 14.22 27.16
C ALA A 385 38.61 13.02 26.73
N GLY A 386 38.33 11.83 27.28
CA GLY A 386 39.01 10.58 26.93
C GLY A 386 38.71 10.06 25.51
N PHE A 387 37.62 10.52 24.88
CA PHE A 387 37.22 10.12 23.54
C PHE A 387 37.50 11.18 22.48
N ALA A 388 37.71 12.44 22.86
CA ALA A 388 37.87 13.57 21.93
C ALA A 388 38.91 13.34 20.81
N GLN A 389 40.08 12.77 21.13
CA GLN A 389 41.10 12.46 20.12
C GLN A 389 40.60 11.42 19.10
N ARG A 390 39.97 10.34 19.60
CA ARG A 390 39.43 9.25 18.76
C ARG A 390 38.22 9.72 17.96
N ALA A 391 37.36 10.56 18.53
CA ALA A 391 36.25 11.20 17.83
C ALA A 391 36.76 12.02 16.64
N GLY A 392 37.83 12.80 16.83
CA GLY A 392 38.47 13.56 15.75
C GLY A 392 39.06 12.69 14.64
N GLU A 393 39.70 11.56 14.99
CA GLU A 393 40.19 10.57 14.03
C GLU A 393 39.04 9.94 13.23
N LEU A 394 38.02 9.43 13.92
CA LEU A 394 36.87 8.78 13.30
C LEU A 394 36.05 9.73 12.42
N ARG A 395 35.90 10.99 12.84
CA ARG A 395 35.29 12.05 12.04
C ARG A 395 36.06 12.28 10.74
N ARG A 396 37.40 12.32 10.81
CA ARG A 396 38.23 12.48 9.61
C ARG A 396 38.02 11.31 8.65
N HIS A 397 38.10 10.09 9.16
CA HIS A 397 37.84 8.88 8.38
C HIS A 397 36.44 8.87 7.75
N PHE A 398 35.43 9.40 8.45
CA PHE A 398 34.06 9.53 7.94
C PHE A 398 33.98 10.56 6.80
N VAL A 399 34.48 11.78 7.03
CA VAL A 399 34.40 12.88 6.05
C VAL A 399 35.25 12.62 4.80
N GLU A 400 36.34 11.86 4.93
CA GLU A 400 37.22 11.47 3.83
C GLU A 400 36.76 10.23 3.08
N ASN A 401 35.77 9.50 3.57
CA ASN A 401 35.25 8.30 2.93
C ASN A 401 34.44 8.62 1.66
N ASP A 402 34.73 7.93 0.56
CA ASP A 402 34.11 8.19 -0.73
C ASP A 402 32.61 7.84 -0.77
N ASP A 403 32.19 6.75 -0.12
CA ASP A 403 30.77 6.36 -0.05
C ASP A 403 29.98 7.37 0.79
N VAL A 404 30.58 7.86 1.88
CA VAL A 404 30.00 8.92 2.70
C VAL A 404 29.82 10.21 1.88
N ARG A 405 30.85 10.63 1.13
CA ARG A 405 30.76 11.83 0.26
C ARG A 405 29.73 11.70 -0.85
N ARG A 406 29.43 10.47 -1.31
CA ARG A 406 28.37 10.21 -2.29
C ARG A 406 26.98 10.25 -1.68
N HIS A 407 26.82 9.79 -0.44
CA HIS A 407 25.52 9.52 0.16
C HIS A 407 25.13 10.44 1.32
N PHE A 408 25.94 11.44 1.66
CA PHE A 408 25.59 12.53 2.56
C PHE A 408 25.75 13.87 1.85
N ALA A 409 24.72 14.71 1.91
CA ALA A 409 24.77 16.06 1.36
C ALA A 409 25.86 16.93 2.02
N ASP A 410 26.09 16.75 3.33
CA ASP A 410 27.18 17.40 4.07
C ASP A 410 27.69 16.44 5.17
N PRO A 411 28.74 15.65 4.89
CA PRO A 411 29.30 14.71 5.87
C PRO A 411 29.79 15.38 7.16
N SER A 412 30.44 16.53 7.05
CA SER A 412 30.99 17.22 8.23
C SER A 412 29.87 17.64 9.17
N ARG A 413 28.82 18.26 8.62
CA ARG A 413 27.68 18.69 9.40
C ARG A 413 26.86 17.54 9.94
N ALA A 414 26.67 16.47 9.16
CA ALA A 414 25.94 15.28 9.63
C ALA A 414 26.59 14.67 10.88
N TRP A 415 27.92 14.62 10.92
CA TRP A 415 28.67 14.19 12.11
C TRP A 415 28.48 15.17 13.28
N ASP A 416 28.71 16.46 13.05
CA ASP A 416 28.72 17.47 14.11
C ASP A 416 27.34 17.61 14.78
N GLU A 417 26.25 17.54 14.00
CA GLU A 417 24.88 17.60 14.52
C GLU A 417 24.53 16.32 15.30
N ALA A 418 25.02 15.15 14.89
CA ALA A 418 24.80 13.91 15.64
C ALA A 418 25.53 13.87 17.00
N PHE A 419 26.65 14.59 17.12
CA PHE A 419 27.37 14.80 18.37
C PHE A 419 26.89 16.02 19.17
N ARG A 420 25.85 16.72 18.69
CA ARG A 420 25.26 17.84 19.44
C ARG A 420 24.63 17.33 20.73
N ALA A 421 25.08 17.88 21.85
CA ALA A 421 24.66 17.49 23.18
C ALA A 421 23.14 17.66 23.38
N ASN A 422 22.50 16.63 23.92
CA ASN A 422 21.07 16.54 24.19
C ASN A 422 20.15 16.60 22.94
N ASP A 423 20.72 16.55 21.73
CA ASP A 423 19.95 16.57 20.48
C ASP A 423 20.17 15.30 19.65
N GLY A 424 21.42 14.89 19.47
CA GLY A 424 21.75 13.66 18.76
C GLY A 424 21.45 13.67 17.25
N GLY A 425 21.20 14.84 16.64
CA GLY A 425 20.96 15.02 15.21
C GLY A 425 19.50 15.30 14.83
N VAL A 426 18.57 15.28 15.81
CA VAL A 426 17.13 15.49 15.58
C VAL A 426 16.85 16.86 14.96
N ALA A 427 17.42 17.94 15.50
CA ALA A 427 17.16 19.29 14.97
C ALA A 427 17.61 19.43 13.51
N TYR A 428 18.70 18.77 13.11
CA TYR A 428 19.20 18.80 11.74
C TYR A 428 18.30 18.03 10.77
N LEU A 429 17.82 16.84 11.19
CA LEU A 429 16.82 16.08 10.44
C LEU A 429 15.52 16.88 10.28
N VAL A 430 15.00 17.45 11.38
CA VAL A 430 13.76 18.25 11.38
C VAL A 430 13.87 19.45 10.44
N LYS A 431 15.00 20.16 10.45
CA LYS A 431 15.22 21.27 9.53
C LYS A 431 15.08 20.87 8.06
N SER A 432 15.47 19.63 7.73
CA SER A 432 15.36 19.07 6.37
C SER A 432 13.96 18.51 6.07
N LEU A 433 13.18 18.14 7.09
CA LEU A 433 11.78 17.69 6.98
C LEU A 433 10.80 18.84 6.73
N ILE A 434 10.97 19.98 7.43
CA ILE A 434 10.05 21.12 7.35
C ILE A 434 9.61 21.46 5.91
N PRO A 435 10.50 21.54 4.91
CA PRO A 435 10.12 21.91 3.54
C PRO A 435 9.23 20.91 2.81
N VAL A 436 9.12 19.66 3.28
CA VAL A 436 8.27 18.60 2.68
C VAL A 436 6.99 18.34 3.49
N CYS A 437 6.92 18.84 4.72
CA CYS A 437 5.73 18.81 5.56
C CYS A 437 4.71 19.91 5.22
N ASP A 438 4.72 20.49 4.01
CA ASP A 438 3.77 21.53 3.60
C ASP A 438 2.53 20.93 2.91
N PRO A 439 1.30 21.12 3.42
CA PRO A 439 0.08 20.59 2.80
C PRO A 439 -0.14 21.09 1.37
N ALA A 440 0.42 22.25 1.00
CA ALA A 440 0.38 22.77 -0.36
C ALA A 440 1.07 21.82 -1.36
N ILE A 441 2.12 21.10 -0.94
CA ILE A 441 2.82 20.12 -1.79
C ILE A 441 1.87 18.98 -2.14
N LYS A 442 1.20 18.39 -1.14
CA LYS A 442 0.24 17.32 -1.37
C LYS A 442 -0.92 17.77 -2.26
N ARG A 443 -1.46 18.97 -2.01
CA ARG A 443 -2.52 19.55 -2.86
C ARG A 443 -2.06 19.77 -4.30
N ALA A 444 -0.83 20.21 -4.51
CA ALA A 444 -0.25 20.39 -5.85
C ALA A 444 -0.05 19.06 -6.56
N GLN A 445 0.44 18.03 -5.86
CA GLN A 445 0.56 16.67 -6.39
C GLN A 445 -0.80 16.10 -6.82
N VAL A 446 -1.80 16.18 -5.94
CA VAL A 446 -3.17 15.72 -6.26
C VAL A 446 -3.76 16.50 -7.43
N ARG A 447 -3.58 17.82 -7.48
CA ARG A 447 -4.04 18.64 -8.60
C ARG A 447 -3.36 18.27 -9.92
N GLY A 448 -2.04 18.12 -9.94
CA GLY A 448 -1.32 17.76 -11.16
C GLY A 448 -1.75 16.41 -11.72
N GLN A 449 -2.04 15.44 -10.84
CA GLN A 449 -2.59 14.15 -11.26
C GLN A 449 -4.04 14.25 -11.72
N LEU A 450 -4.87 15.05 -11.03
CA LEU A 450 -6.23 15.34 -11.46
C LEU A 450 -6.23 15.97 -12.86
N ASP A 451 -5.32 16.91 -13.13
CA ASP A 451 -5.17 17.54 -14.43
C ASP A 451 -4.81 16.52 -15.53
N VAL A 452 -3.96 15.53 -15.22
CA VAL A 452 -3.66 14.41 -16.15
C VAL A 452 -4.93 13.59 -16.44
N GLN A 453 -5.72 13.26 -15.41
CA GLN A 453 -6.97 12.52 -15.61
C GLN A 453 -8.01 13.34 -16.37
N VAL A 454 -8.12 14.63 -16.07
CA VAL A 454 -9.00 15.56 -16.79
C VAL A 454 -8.58 15.68 -18.24
N ARG A 455 -7.29 15.83 -18.55
CA ARG A 455 -6.82 15.85 -19.95
C ARG A 455 -7.14 14.56 -20.68
N ARG A 456 -6.85 13.39 -20.07
CA ARG A 456 -7.21 12.09 -20.65
C ARG A 456 -8.71 12.00 -20.94
N LEU A 457 -9.55 12.47 -20.02
CA LEU A 457 -11.00 12.48 -20.21
C LEU A 457 -11.42 13.46 -21.31
N VAL A 458 -10.89 14.69 -21.30
CA VAL A 458 -11.17 15.71 -22.30
C VAL A 458 -10.74 15.25 -23.69
N ASP A 459 -9.55 14.68 -23.85
CA ASP A 459 -9.04 14.18 -25.13
C ASP A 459 -9.95 13.06 -25.68
N ARG A 460 -10.41 12.16 -24.81
CA ARG A 460 -11.39 11.12 -25.17
C ARG A 460 -12.75 11.72 -25.56
N LEU A 461 -13.19 12.79 -24.90
CA LEU A 461 -14.46 13.46 -25.18
C LEU A 461 -14.37 14.47 -26.34
N ALA A 462 -13.18 14.94 -26.70
CA ALA A 462 -12.96 15.98 -27.71
C ALA A 462 -13.50 15.56 -29.09
N GLY A 463 -13.39 14.28 -29.43
CA GLY A 463 -13.99 13.71 -30.65
C GLY A 463 -15.53 13.81 -30.70
N PHE A 464 -16.18 13.93 -29.54
CA PHE A 464 -17.63 14.09 -29.40
C PHE A 464 -18.05 15.56 -29.21
N HIS A 465 -17.08 16.47 -29.03
CA HIS A 465 -17.30 17.90 -28.81
C HIS A 465 -16.95 18.74 -30.05
N SER A 466 -17.96 19.13 -30.84
CA SER A 466 -17.77 20.12 -31.92
C SER A 466 -17.77 21.55 -31.36
N ALA A 467 -16.63 22.23 -31.47
CA ALA A 467 -16.48 23.66 -31.17
C ALA A 467 -17.37 24.53 -32.07
N SER A 468 -17.69 25.72 -31.53
CA SER A 468 -18.78 26.60 -31.94
C SER A 468 -18.54 27.38 -33.24
N ASP A 469 -18.60 26.74 -34.40
CA ASP A 469 -18.83 27.48 -35.65
C ASP A 469 -20.34 27.75 -35.84
N GLY A 470 -20.69 28.94 -36.33
CA GLY A 470 -22.09 29.37 -36.51
C GLY A 470 -22.93 28.40 -37.35
N ASP A 471 -22.31 27.80 -38.37
CA ASP A 471 -22.91 26.76 -39.20
C ASP A 471 -23.18 25.46 -38.42
N ALA A 472 -22.30 25.08 -37.49
CA ALA A 472 -22.51 23.90 -36.65
C ALA A 472 -23.70 24.09 -35.69
N ARG A 473 -23.96 25.31 -35.20
CA ARG A 473 -25.17 25.61 -34.40
C ARG A 473 -26.45 25.53 -35.23
N ALA A 474 -26.46 26.10 -36.43
CA ALA A 474 -27.63 26.06 -37.30
C ALA A 474 -28.00 24.61 -37.64
N LYS A 475 -26.99 23.81 -38.03
CA LYS A 475 -27.15 22.38 -38.31
C LYS A 475 -27.59 21.58 -37.08
N LYS A 476 -27.03 21.86 -35.89
CA LYS A 476 -27.48 21.25 -34.63
C LYS A 476 -28.92 21.62 -34.29
N ARG A 477 -29.34 22.87 -34.52
CA ARG A 477 -30.72 23.32 -34.26
C ARG A 477 -31.72 22.62 -35.19
N ASP A 478 -31.37 22.46 -36.46
CA ASP A 478 -32.21 21.72 -37.41
C ASP A 478 -32.27 20.22 -37.09
N LEU A 479 -31.15 19.63 -36.66
CA LEU A 479 -31.12 18.26 -36.14
C LEU A 479 -31.97 18.12 -34.88
N VAL A 480 -31.90 19.06 -33.93
CA VAL A 480 -32.73 19.07 -32.72
C VAL A 480 -34.21 19.16 -33.08
N HIS A 481 -34.61 20.01 -34.03
CA HIS A 481 -36.00 20.07 -34.48
C HIS A 481 -36.46 18.80 -35.20
N THR A 482 -35.55 18.12 -35.89
CA THR A 482 -35.82 16.83 -36.55
C THR A 482 -36.01 15.74 -35.51
N VAL A 483 -35.12 15.66 -34.51
CA VAL A 483 -35.22 14.73 -33.38
C VAL A 483 -36.48 15.01 -32.58
N LEU A 484 -36.75 16.25 -32.19
CA LEU A 484 -37.96 16.62 -31.44
C LEU A 484 -39.25 16.28 -32.19
N ARG A 485 -39.27 16.41 -33.52
CA ARG A 485 -40.41 15.96 -34.34
C ARG A 485 -40.53 14.43 -34.37
N GLY A 486 -39.42 13.71 -34.49
CA GLY A 486 -39.40 12.24 -34.40
C GLY A 486 -39.80 11.72 -33.01
N LEU A 487 -39.50 12.49 -31.96
CA LEU A 487 -39.85 12.16 -30.58
C LEU A 487 -41.23 12.67 -30.16
N ALA A 488 -41.93 13.44 -31.01
CA ALA A 488 -43.20 14.06 -30.65
C ALA A 488 -44.25 13.02 -30.22
N THR A 489 -44.33 11.90 -30.93
CA THR A 489 -45.23 10.78 -30.61
C THR A 489 -44.85 10.12 -29.28
N CYS A 490 -43.57 9.84 -29.06
CA CYS A 490 -43.04 9.26 -27.81
C CYS A 490 -43.33 10.17 -26.59
N ILE A 491 -43.13 11.48 -26.75
CA ILE A 491 -43.41 12.49 -25.71
C ILE A 491 -44.93 12.59 -25.45
N GLN A 492 -45.75 12.61 -26.50
CA GLN A 492 -47.21 12.62 -26.37
C GLN A 492 -47.74 11.38 -25.65
N GLN A 493 -47.11 10.22 -25.87
CA GLN A 493 -47.46 8.96 -25.21
C GLN A 493 -46.82 8.79 -23.82
N GLN A 494 -46.07 9.79 -23.29
CA GLN A 494 -45.36 9.72 -22.00
C GLN A 494 -44.28 8.62 -21.93
N LEU A 495 -43.78 8.14 -23.07
CA LEU A 495 -42.78 7.06 -23.15
C LEU A 495 -41.33 7.59 -23.18
N PHE A 496 -41.14 8.90 -23.02
CA PHE A 496 -39.80 9.51 -23.12
C PHE A 496 -38.80 8.93 -22.11
N GLY A 497 -39.25 8.58 -20.90
CA GLY A 497 -38.40 7.91 -19.90
C GLY A 497 -37.94 6.52 -20.34
N GLU A 498 -38.81 5.74 -20.99
CA GLU A 498 -38.46 4.42 -21.52
C GLU A 498 -37.47 4.53 -22.67
N LEU A 499 -37.67 5.50 -23.56
CA LEU A 499 -36.71 5.79 -24.62
C LEU A 499 -35.34 6.17 -24.02
N VAL A 500 -35.28 7.09 -23.04
CA VAL A 500 -34.02 7.44 -22.39
C VAL A 500 -33.36 6.22 -21.76
N GLY A 501 -34.14 5.35 -21.10
CA GLY A 501 -33.63 4.07 -20.57
C GLY A 501 -33.08 3.16 -21.66
N ALA A 502 -33.74 3.07 -22.82
CA ALA A 502 -33.28 2.28 -23.96
C ALA A 502 -32.03 2.85 -24.63
N LEU A 503 -31.82 4.17 -24.56
CA LEU A 503 -30.63 4.87 -25.06
C LEU A 503 -29.42 4.77 -24.09
N GLN A 504 -29.62 4.32 -22.85
CA GLN A 504 -28.56 4.11 -21.88
C GLN A 504 -27.98 2.69 -21.98
N ILE A 505 -26.79 2.48 -21.42
CA ILE A 505 -26.31 1.14 -21.10
C ILE A 505 -26.75 0.83 -19.66
N THR A 506 -27.24 -0.38 -19.44
CA THR A 506 -27.53 -0.87 -18.10
C THR A 506 -26.23 -1.17 -17.33
N ASP A 507 -26.22 -0.90 -16.03
CA ASP A 507 -25.06 -1.22 -15.18
C ASP A 507 -24.65 -2.69 -15.30
N THR A 508 -25.62 -3.60 -15.48
CA THR A 508 -25.36 -5.02 -15.70
C THR A 508 -24.54 -5.28 -16.97
N ALA A 509 -24.86 -4.60 -18.08
CA ALA A 509 -24.12 -4.75 -19.33
C ALA A 509 -22.71 -4.17 -19.23
N LEU A 510 -22.54 -3.01 -18.56
CA LEU A 510 -21.21 -2.48 -18.26
C LEU A 510 -20.40 -3.47 -17.42
N ARG A 511 -21.01 -4.07 -16.38
CA ARG A 511 -20.33 -5.09 -15.58
C ARG A 511 -19.92 -6.29 -16.40
N ASP A 512 -20.80 -6.83 -17.25
CA ASP A 512 -20.48 -7.98 -18.10
C ASP A 512 -19.29 -7.70 -19.03
N ILE A 513 -19.21 -6.48 -19.59
CA ILE A 513 -18.09 -6.04 -20.42
C ILE A 513 -16.81 -5.94 -19.57
N TYR A 514 -16.89 -5.31 -18.40
CA TYR A 514 -15.76 -5.19 -17.47
C TYR A 514 -15.21 -6.57 -17.10
N PHE A 515 -16.10 -7.51 -16.73
CA PHE A 515 -15.71 -8.87 -16.40
C PHE A 515 -15.04 -9.55 -17.56
N ARG A 516 -15.67 -9.59 -18.75
CA ARG A 516 -15.08 -10.24 -19.91
C ARG A 516 -13.65 -9.74 -20.18
N ILE A 517 -13.38 -8.46 -19.98
CA ILE A 517 -12.05 -7.87 -20.14
C ILE A 517 -11.11 -8.25 -18.99
N ALA A 518 -11.55 -8.12 -17.74
CA ALA A 518 -10.77 -8.49 -16.56
C ALA A 518 -10.41 -9.98 -16.55
N THR A 519 -11.19 -10.82 -17.22
CA THR A 519 -11.12 -12.27 -17.19
C THR A 519 -10.66 -12.89 -18.51
N ALA A 520 -10.39 -12.08 -19.53
CA ALA A 520 -9.89 -12.53 -20.82
C ALA A 520 -8.50 -13.16 -20.66
N ARG A 521 -8.31 -14.36 -21.22
CA ARG A 521 -6.98 -14.99 -21.28
C ARG A 521 -6.20 -14.41 -22.47
N PRO A 522 -4.87 -14.22 -22.37
CA PRO A 522 -4.04 -13.78 -23.49
C PRO A 522 -4.16 -14.66 -24.74
N SER A 523 -4.56 -15.93 -24.59
CA SER A 523 -4.76 -16.89 -25.68
C SER A 523 -6.07 -16.72 -26.46
N ASP A 524 -7.08 -16.05 -25.91
CA ASP A 524 -8.39 -15.92 -26.54
C ASP A 524 -8.40 -14.86 -27.67
N GLU A 525 -7.29 -14.13 -27.84
CA GLU A 525 -7.17 -13.01 -28.80
C GLU A 525 -6.76 -13.43 -30.21
N GLN A 526 -6.30 -14.69 -30.43
CA GLN A 526 -5.86 -15.14 -31.76
C GLN A 526 -7.00 -15.44 -32.74
N VAL A 527 -8.25 -15.58 -32.27
CA VAL A 527 -9.35 -16.08 -33.10
C VAL A 527 -10.14 -14.96 -33.80
N ALA A 528 -9.99 -13.70 -33.38
CA ALA A 528 -10.84 -12.60 -33.88
C ALA A 528 -10.25 -11.78 -35.05
N THR A 529 -8.94 -11.83 -35.31
CA THR A 529 -8.30 -11.03 -36.38
C THR A 529 -7.63 -11.91 -37.43
N ASN A 530 -8.39 -12.30 -38.46
CA ASN A 530 -7.81 -12.80 -39.70
C ASN A 530 -7.12 -11.64 -40.44
N GLY A 531 -5.83 -11.40 -40.17
CA GLY A 531 -5.02 -10.47 -40.94
C GLY A 531 -3.74 -10.00 -40.24
N LYS A 532 -2.62 -10.67 -40.57
CA LYS A 532 -1.21 -10.34 -40.23
C LYS A 532 -0.79 -10.52 -38.77
N ALA A 533 0.25 -11.33 -38.58
CA ALA A 533 0.92 -11.60 -37.32
C ALA A 533 1.44 -10.31 -36.68
N GLY A 534 0.77 -9.87 -35.61
CA GLY A 534 1.22 -8.83 -34.70
C GLY A 534 1.79 -9.44 -33.43
N SER A 535 2.83 -8.80 -32.89
CA SER A 535 3.52 -9.12 -31.63
C SER A 535 2.57 -9.28 -30.44
N SER A 536 2.90 -10.21 -29.53
CA SER A 536 2.16 -10.47 -28.29
C SER A 536 1.93 -9.20 -27.47
N VAL A 537 0.66 -8.93 -27.14
CA VAL A 537 0.22 -7.78 -26.33
C VAL A 537 0.07 -8.24 -24.88
N ALA A 538 0.68 -7.51 -23.94
CA ALA A 538 0.45 -7.67 -22.51
C ALA A 538 -0.52 -6.59 -22.04
N GLN A 539 -1.49 -6.94 -21.20
CA GLN A 539 -2.49 -6.01 -20.66
C GLN A 539 -2.10 -5.57 -19.25
N SER A 540 -2.26 -4.28 -18.97
CA SER A 540 -2.07 -3.72 -17.63
C SER A 540 -3.18 -2.72 -17.30
N THR A 541 -3.42 -2.48 -16.02
CA THR A 541 -4.40 -1.49 -15.54
C THR A 541 -3.65 -0.40 -14.80
N GLY A 542 -3.65 0.82 -15.34
CA GLY A 542 -2.84 1.91 -14.80
C GLY A 542 -1.33 1.63 -14.88
N ALA A 543 -0.51 2.66 -14.87
CA ALA A 543 0.94 2.48 -14.77
C ALA A 543 1.30 2.04 -13.33
N ALA A 544 1.00 0.79 -12.99
CA ALA A 544 1.51 0.11 -11.81
C ALA A 544 2.62 -0.85 -12.28
N VAL A 545 3.79 -0.74 -11.65
CA VAL A 545 4.88 -1.69 -11.83
C VAL A 545 4.35 -3.09 -11.51
N ASP A 546 4.50 -4.03 -12.45
CA ASP A 546 4.11 -5.43 -12.28
C ASP A 546 5.04 -6.10 -11.25
N LEU A 547 4.65 -6.02 -9.98
CA LEU A 547 5.32 -6.71 -8.88
C LEU A 547 5.22 -8.24 -9.04
N GLY A 548 4.25 -8.76 -9.80
CA GLY A 548 4.13 -10.18 -10.14
C GLY A 548 5.32 -10.68 -10.97
N ALA A 549 5.83 -9.86 -11.89
CA ALA A 549 7.06 -10.15 -12.63
C ALA A 549 8.31 -10.19 -11.71
N ILE A 550 8.34 -9.35 -10.67
CA ILE A 550 9.41 -9.34 -9.67
C ILE A 550 9.34 -10.59 -8.77
N PHE A 551 8.14 -11.06 -8.42
CA PHE A 551 7.98 -12.30 -7.66
C PHE A 551 8.29 -13.56 -8.47
N ALA A 552 8.07 -13.57 -9.79
CA ALA A 552 8.45 -14.69 -10.64
C ALA A 552 9.97 -14.96 -10.62
N ASP A 553 10.79 -13.90 -10.59
CA ASP A 553 12.26 -13.99 -10.48
C ASP A 553 12.74 -14.50 -9.10
N VAL A 554 11.89 -14.45 -8.07
CA VAL A 554 12.22 -14.90 -6.71
C VAL A 554 11.81 -16.36 -6.46
N PHE A 555 10.88 -16.91 -7.25
CA PHE A 555 10.34 -18.27 -7.07
C PHE A 555 10.56 -19.22 -8.27
N GLY A 556 11.19 -18.78 -9.36
CA GLY A 556 11.45 -19.62 -10.53
C GLY A 556 12.95 -19.80 -10.82
N ASP A 557 13.51 -20.94 -10.45
CA ASP A 557 14.82 -21.39 -10.93
C ASP A 557 14.63 -22.05 -12.31
N ASP A 558 14.38 -21.24 -13.34
CA ASP A 558 14.40 -21.70 -14.74
C ASP A 558 15.48 -20.93 -15.50
N ALA A 559 16.71 -21.44 -15.40
CA ALA A 559 17.83 -21.05 -16.26
C ALA A 559 17.51 -21.42 -17.72
N GLY A 560 16.83 -20.53 -18.45
CA GLY A 560 16.52 -20.80 -19.86
C GLY A 560 15.65 -19.82 -20.63
N ARG A 561 15.14 -18.73 -20.05
CA ARG A 561 14.39 -17.73 -20.83
C ARG A 561 15.16 -16.43 -20.95
N SER A 562 15.69 -16.18 -22.14
CA SER A 562 16.10 -14.84 -22.59
C SER A 562 14.96 -13.85 -22.36
N ALA A 563 15.29 -12.68 -21.80
CA ALA A 563 14.36 -11.57 -21.61
C ALA A 563 13.48 -11.36 -22.86
N PRO A 564 12.15 -11.20 -22.72
CA PRO A 564 11.31 -10.86 -23.85
C PRO A 564 11.79 -9.51 -24.43
N PRO A 565 11.69 -9.31 -25.76
CA PRO A 565 11.96 -8.01 -26.36
C PRO A 565 11.03 -6.94 -25.74
N PRO A 566 11.40 -5.65 -25.80
CA PRO A 566 10.61 -4.56 -25.22
C PRO A 566 9.16 -4.67 -25.69
N SER A 567 8.25 -4.69 -24.72
CA SER A 567 6.82 -4.91 -24.88
C SER A 567 6.25 -4.01 -25.98
N GLY A 568 5.50 -4.62 -26.90
CA GLY A 568 4.57 -3.91 -27.76
C GLY A 568 3.57 -3.09 -26.92
N VAL A 569 2.85 -2.18 -27.59
CA VAL A 569 1.88 -1.25 -26.99
C VAL A 569 1.02 -1.96 -25.94
N LEU A 570 1.26 -1.66 -24.66
CA LEU A 570 0.47 -2.14 -23.54
C LEU A 570 -0.94 -1.56 -23.67
N GLU A 571 -1.97 -2.40 -23.86
CA GLU A 571 -3.35 -1.92 -23.88
C GLU A 571 -3.85 -1.81 -22.43
N ASP A 572 -4.25 -0.60 -22.03
CA ASP A 572 -4.81 -0.31 -20.71
C ASP A 572 -6.19 -0.96 -20.59
N ARG A 573 -6.44 -1.81 -19.58
CA ARG A 573 -7.77 -2.47 -19.47
C ARG A 573 -8.89 -1.45 -19.32
N ALA A 574 -8.63 -0.29 -18.72
CA ALA A 574 -9.60 0.80 -18.64
C ALA A 574 -9.91 1.40 -20.02
N GLU A 575 -8.92 1.46 -20.92
CA GLU A 575 -9.10 1.88 -22.31
C GLU A 575 -9.90 0.85 -23.10
N ARG A 576 -9.57 -0.43 -22.96
CA ARG A 576 -10.34 -1.52 -23.59
C ARG A 576 -11.78 -1.56 -23.10
N PHE A 577 -12.00 -1.39 -21.80
CA PHE A 577 -13.34 -1.30 -21.20
C PHE A 577 -14.15 -0.17 -21.79
N ALA A 578 -13.56 1.04 -21.87
CA ALA A 578 -14.22 2.18 -22.45
C ALA A 578 -14.59 1.94 -23.93
N ARG A 579 -13.70 1.30 -24.71
CA ARG A 579 -13.97 0.96 -26.12
C ARG A 579 -15.12 -0.03 -26.25
N GLU A 580 -15.06 -1.17 -25.55
CA GLU A 580 -16.11 -2.20 -25.65
C GLU A 580 -17.46 -1.69 -25.11
N ALA A 581 -17.46 -0.85 -24.06
CA ALA A 581 -18.66 -0.19 -23.57
C ALA A 581 -19.25 0.76 -24.63
N ALA A 582 -18.42 1.57 -25.30
CA ALA A 582 -18.88 2.45 -26.38
C ALA A 582 -19.41 1.66 -27.59
N GLU A 583 -18.77 0.55 -27.95
CA GLU A 583 -19.23 -0.34 -29.03
C GLU A 583 -20.58 -0.99 -28.68
N TYR A 584 -20.72 -1.51 -27.46
CA TYR A 584 -21.99 -2.07 -26.98
C TYR A 584 -23.11 -1.02 -26.99
N TRP A 585 -22.81 0.21 -26.58
CA TRP A 585 -23.77 1.31 -26.67
C TRP A 585 -24.21 1.56 -28.11
N LEU A 586 -23.26 1.64 -29.05
CA LEU A 586 -23.55 1.85 -30.47
C LEU A 586 -24.38 0.71 -31.08
N GLU A 587 -24.10 -0.53 -30.69
CA GLU A 587 -24.89 -1.71 -31.09
C GLU A 587 -26.32 -1.62 -30.55
N ASN A 588 -26.48 -1.27 -29.26
CA ASN A 588 -27.78 -1.09 -28.63
C ASN A 588 -28.56 0.05 -29.31
N MET A 589 -27.89 1.16 -29.65
CA MET A 589 -28.47 2.26 -30.40
C MET A 589 -29.00 1.84 -31.78
N ARG A 590 -28.25 1.00 -32.51
CA ARG A 590 -28.70 0.46 -33.80
C ARG A 590 -29.91 -0.47 -33.62
N ARG A 591 -29.91 -1.30 -32.56
CA ARG A 591 -31.02 -2.21 -32.27
C ARG A 591 -32.31 -1.44 -31.96
N VAL A 592 -32.23 -0.41 -31.11
CA VAL A 592 -33.35 0.49 -30.82
C VAL A 592 -33.80 1.20 -32.10
N GLY A 593 -32.86 1.64 -32.94
CA GLY A 593 -33.14 2.26 -34.25
C GLY A 593 -33.85 1.37 -35.26
N ALA A 594 -33.72 0.05 -35.13
CA ALA A 594 -34.33 -0.95 -36.03
C ALA A 594 -35.64 -1.54 -35.47
N ASP A 595 -35.99 -1.22 -34.22
CA ASP A 595 -37.22 -1.70 -33.59
C ASP A 595 -38.37 -0.74 -33.90
N GLU A 596 -39.12 -1.06 -34.97
CA GLU A 596 -40.29 -0.28 -35.39
C GLU A 596 -41.36 -0.14 -34.29
N LYS A 597 -41.43 -1.08 -33.33
CA LYS A 597 -42.37 -1.00 -32.18
C LYS A 597 -41.87 -0.09 -31.06
N ALA A 598 -40.56 0.07 -30.92
CA ALA A 598 -39.99 1.00 -29.94
C ALA A 598 -40.04 2.46 -30.43
N LEU A 599 -40.20 2.67 -31.75
CA LEU A 599 -40.19 3.97 -32.42
C LEU A 599 -41.57 4.45 -32.91
N SER A 600 -42.61 3.60 -32.85
CA SER A 600 -44.02 3.96 -33.12
C SER A 600 -44.81 4.07 -31.82
#